data_AF-A0A9L0SLH4-F1
#
_entry.id   AF-A0A9L0SLH4-F1
#
_cell.length_a   1.000
_cell.length_b   1.000
_cell.length_c   1.000
_cell.angle_alpha   90.00
_cell.angle_beta   90.00
_cell.angle_gamma   90.00
#
_symmetry.space_group_name_H-M   'P 1'
#
loop_
_entity.id
_entity.type
_entity.pdbx_description
1 polymer ?
#
loop_
_entity_poly.entity_id
_entity_poly.type
_entity_poly.pdbx_seq_one_letter_code
_entity_poly.pdbx_strand_id
1 'polypeptide(L)'
;MTKASSKGGNLRDKLDGNELDLSLSDLNEVPVKELAALPKATVLDLSCNKLTTLPSDFCGLTHLVKLDLSKNKLQQLPADFGRLVNLQHLDLLNNRLVTLPVSFAQLKSLKWLDLKDNPLDPVLAKVAGDCLDEKQCKQCASKVLQHMKAVQADQERERQRRLEVEREAEKKREAKQRAKEAQEREVRKREKAEEKERRRKEYDALKAAKREQEKKPKKETNQATKSKSGSRPRKPPPRKHTRSWAVLKLLLLLLLCVAALELGFLWNWVLLDTTSF
;
A
#
# COMPACT_ATOMS: atom_id res chain seq x y z
N MET A 1 -47.25 26.12 5.79
CA MET A 1 -46.90 26.68 4.47
C MET A 1 -46.11 27.97 4.67
N THR A 2 -44.80 27.93 4.45
CA THR A 2 -43.98 29.08 4.03
C THR A 2 -42.65 28.50 3.54
N LYS A 3 -42.62 28.21 2.25
CA LYS A 3 -41.43 27.79 1.52
C LYS A 3 -40.55 29.04 1.40
N ALA A 4 -39.55 29.18 2.26
CA ALA A 4 -38.55 30.24 2.10
C ALA A 4 -37.80 29.97 0.80
N SER A 5 -38.11 30.80 -0.19
CA SER A 5 -37.45 30.81 -1.49
C SER A 5 -35.99 31.17 -1.27
N SER A 6 -35.10 30.17 -1.38
CA SER A 6 -33.67 30.39 -1.51
C SER A 6 -33.48 31.20 -2.79
N LYS A 7 -33.32 32.52 -2.67
CA LYS A 7 -32.83 33.37 -3.76
C LYS A 7 -31.44 32.85 -4.13
N GLY A 8 -31.39 32.05 -5.18
CA GLY A 8 -30.16 31.67 -5.85
C GLY A 8 -29.54 32.89 -6.52
N GLY A 9 -28.86 33.74 -5.74
CA GLY A 9 -27.87 34.66 -6.27
C GLY A 9 -26.64 33.86 -6.70
N ASN A 10 -26.01 34.25 -7.79
CA ASN A 10 -24.76 33.62 -8.21
C ASN A 10 -23.70 33.91 -7.14
N LEU A 11 -22.86 32.95 -6.74
CA LEU A 11 -21.78 33.22 -5.77
C LEU A 11 -20.86 34.35 -6.22
N ARG A 12 -20.78 34.59 -7.53
CA ARG A 12 -20.07 35.73 -8.13
C ARG A 12 -20.58 37.08 -7.65
N ASP A 13 -21.87 37.21 -7.36
CA ASP A 13 -22.48 38.48 -6.95
C ASP A 13 -22.14 38.82 -5.48
N LYS A 14 -21.69 37.82 -4.70
CA LYS A 14 -21.24 37.98 -3.31
C LYS A 14 -19.72 38.21 -3.18
N LEU A 15 -18.99 38.17 -4.30
CA LEU A 15 -17.55 38.37 -4.30
C LEU A 15 -17.24 39.87 -4.34
N ASP A 16 -16.70 40.42 -3.25
CA ASP A 16 -16.19 41.78 -3.18
C ASP A 16 -14.66 41.76 -3.24
N GLY A 17 -14.10 42.20 -4.37
CA GLY A 17 -12.67 42.10 -4.63
C GLY A 17 -12.18 40.64 -4.62
N ASN A 18 -11.53 40.24 -3.53
CA ASN A 18 -11.03 38.88 -3.30
C ASN A 18 -11.70 38.17 -2.11
N GLU A 19 -12.73 38.79 -1.53
CA GLU A 19 -13.44 38.33 -0.35
C GLU A 19 -14.84 37.84 -0.72
N LEU A 20 -15.14 36.62 -0.28
CA LEU A 20 -16.43 35.99 -0.49
C LEU A 20 -17.05 35.68 0.87
N ASP A 21 -18.11 36.42 1.19
CA ASP A 21 -18.88 36.26 2.41
C ASP A 21 -20.05 35.29 2.20
N LEU A 22 -19.95 34.12 2.83
CA LEU A 22 -21.00 33.11 2.95
C LEU A 22 -21.35 32.85 4.41
N SER A 23 -21.05 33.80 5.30
CA SER A 23 -21.48 33.76 6.69
C SER A 23 -23.01 33.79 6.77
N LEU A 24 -23.56 33.22 7.85
CA LEU A 24 -25.00 33.27 8.17
C LEU A 24 -25.93 32.81 7.02
N SER A 25 -25.45 31.94 6.14
CA SER A 25 -26.16 31.50 4.94
C SER A 25 -26.93 30.20 5.14
N ASP A 26 -27.11 29.76 6.39
CA ASP A 26 -27.77 28.51 6.77
C ASP A 26 -27.21 27.25 6.08
N LEU A 27 -25.93 27.28 5.68
CA LEU A 27 -25.29 26.20 4.93
C LEU A 27 -25.11 24.95 5.80
N ASN A 28 -25.53 23.80 5.27
CA ASN A 28 -25.23 22.48 5.85
C ASN A 28 -24.03 21.82 5.16
N GLU A 29 -23.69 22.25 3.94
CA GLU A 29 -22.58 21.77 3.13
C GLU A 29 -21.94 22.93 2.39
N VAL A 30 -20.63 22.83 2.12
CA VAL A 30 -19.88 23.85 1.38
C VAL A 30 -20.03 23.62 -0.14
N PRO A 31 -20.40 24.64 -0.94
CA PRO A 31 -20.48 24.56 -2.40
C PRO A 31 -19.08 24.58 -3.05
N VAL A 32 -18.29 23.52 -2.86
CA VAL A 32 -16.87 23.49 -3.26
C VAL A 32 -16.68 23.64 -4.78
N LYS A 33 -17.59 23.10 -5.59
CA LYS A 33 -17.49 23.19 -7.07
C LYS A 33 -17.58 24.63 -7.54
N GLU A 34 -18.50 25.39 -6.96
CA GLU A 34 -18.73 26.79 -7.29
C GLU A 34 -17.60 27.66 -6.74
N LEU A 35 -17.09 27.38 -5.54
CA LEU A 35 -15.93 28.05 -4.97
C LEU A 35 -14.66 27.80 -5.80
N ALA A 36 -14.45 26.57 -6.28
CA ALA A 36 -13.32 26.24 -7.15
C ALA A 36 -13.33 27.01 -8.48
N ALA A 37 -14.52 27.41 -8.95
CA ALA A 37 -14.69 28.25 -10.13
C ALA A 37 -14.43 29.75 -9.88
N LEU A 38 -14.05 30.14 -8.66
CA LEU A 38 -13.76 31.52 -8.23
C LEU A 38 -12.33 31.65 -7.70
N PRO A 39 -11.28 31.45 -8.52
CA PRO A 39 -9.89 31.48 -8.05
C PRO A 39 -9.43 32.83 -7.48
N LYS A 40 -10.20 33.91 -7.70
CA LYS A 40 -9.95 35.23 -7.10
C LYS A 40 -10.42 35.32 -5.65
N ALA A 41 -11.30 34.43 -5.19
CA ALA A 41 -11.82 34.41 -3.82
C ALA A 41 -10.77 33.81 -2.87
N THR A 42 -9.82 34.64 -2.44
CA THR A 42 -8.73 34.22 -1.55
C THR A 42 -9.08 34.36 -0.07
N VAL A 43 -10.11 35.14 0.25
CA VAL A 43 -10.68 35.30 1.60
C VAL A 43 -12.08 34.72 1.56
N LEU A 44 -12.34 33.71 2.39
CA LEU A 44 -13.61 33.00 2.43
C LEU A 44 -14.14 32.99 3.86
N ASP A 45 -15.30 33.60 4.05
CA ASP A 45 -16.03 33.54 5.32
C ASP A 45 -17.17 32.52 5.20
N LEU A 46 -17.09 31.45 5.99
CA LEU A 46 -18.10 30.40 6.15
C LEU A 46 -18.62 30.35 7.60
N SER A 47 -18.38 31.39 8.38
CA SER A 47 -18.74 31.47 9.80
C SER A 47 -20.25 31.43 10.02
N CYS A 48 -20.67 31.06 11.23
CA CYS A 48 -22.07 31.08 11.64
C CYS A 48 -23.02 30.27 10.73
N ASN A 49 -22.55 29.13 10.22
CA ASN A 49 -23.34 28.18 9.43
C ASN A 49 -23.67 26.93 10.26
N LYS A 50 -24.15 25.86 9.61
CA LYS A 50 -24.52 24.57 10.24
C LYS A 50 -23.60 23.43 9.77
N LEU A 51 -22.38 23.77 9.32
CA LEU A 51 -21.44 22.79 8.78
C LEU A 51 -21.00 21.81 9.87
N THR A 52 -21.20 20.51 9.64
CA THR A 52 -20.78 19.44 10.55
C THR A 52 -19.48 18.75 10.09
N THR A 53 -19.22 18.81 8.79
CA THR A 53 -18.02 18.29 8.12
C THR A 53 -17.66 19.19 6.95
N LEU A 54 -16.44 19.06 6.45
CA LEU A 54 -16.05 19.60 5.14
C LEU A 54 -15.88 18.42 4.17
N PRO A 55 -16.33 18.54 2.91
CA PRO A 55 -16.15 17.49 1.91
C PRO A 55 -14.65 17.28 1.59
N SER A 56 -14.28 16.09 1.13
CA SER A 56 -12.87 15.74 0.81
C SER A 56 -12.22 16.72 -0.16
N ASP A 57 -13.00 17.21 -1.12
CA ASP A 57 -12.52 18.06 -2.21
C ASP A 57 -12.33 19.51 -1.76
N PHE A 58 -12.78 19.88 -0.55
CA PHE A 58 -12.57 21.21 0.03
C PHE A 58 -11.08 21.59 0.05
N CYS A 59 -10.22 20.61 0.32
CA CYS A 59 -8.77 20.79 0.34
C CYS A 59 -8.16 21.05 -1.05
N GLY A 60 -8.97 21.02 -2.12
CA GLY A 60 -8.61 21.49 -3.46
C GLY A 60 -8.61 23.01 -3.62
N LEU A 61 -9.23 23.76 -2.69
CA LEU A 61 -9.29 25.24 -2.69
C LEU A 61 -7.95 25.87 -2.25
N THR A 62 -6.85 25.44 -2.87
CA THR A 62 -5.46 25.78 -2.50
C THR A 62 -5.10 27.26 -2.69
N HIS A 63 -5.97 28.04 -3.35
CA HIS A 63 -5.83 29.48 -3.52
C HIS A 63 -6.24 30.29 -2.28
N LEU A 64 -6.90 29.67 -1.28
CA LEU A 64 -7.34 30.35 -0.07
C LEU A 64 -6.14 30.82 0.78
N VAL A 65 -6.25 32.06 1.25
CA VAL A 65 -5.27 32.75 2.11
C VAL A 65 -5.86 33.03 3.49
N LYS A 66 -7.16 33.36 3.57
CA LYS A 66 -7.90 33.48 4.82
C LYS A 66 -9.17 32.67 4.76
N LEU A 67 -9.44 31.93 5.83
CA LEU A 67 -10.61 31.08 5.95
C LEU A 67 -11.20 31.23 7.35
N ASP A 68 -12.45 31.68 7.42
CA ASP A 68 -13.22 31.68 8.66
C ASP A 68 -14.24 30.53 8.62
N LEU A 69 -14.13 29.61 9.57
CA LEU A 69 -15.04 28.48 9.78
C LEU A 69 -15.63 28.53 11.20
N SER A 70 -15.52 29.66 11.89
CA SER A 70 -15.97 29.84 13.26
C SER A 70 -17.48 29.65 13.41
N LYS A 71 -17.91 29.30 14.62
CA LYS A 71 -19.34 29.15 14.99
C LYS A 71 -20.09 28.18 14.07
N ASN A 72 -19.44 27.06 13.74
CA ASN A 72 -20.03 25.93 13.03
C ASN A 72 -20.17 24.72 13.98
N LYS A 73 -20.36 23.52 13.44
CA LYS A 73 -20.48 22.27 14.21
C LYS A 73 -19.46 21.23 13.74
N LEU A 74 -18.32 21.68 13.20
CA LEU A 74 -17.30 20.81 12.64
C LEU A 74 -16.75 19.87 13.71
N GLN A 75 -16.86 18.56 13.49
CA GLN A 75 -16.35 17.55 14.41
C GLN A 75 -14.90 17.16 14.10
N GLN A 76 -14.53 17.27 12.82
CA GLN A 76 -13.20 16.98 12.31
C GLN A 76 -12.93 17.79 11.05
N LEU A 77 -11.65 18.02 10.76
CA LEU A 77 -11.19 18.51 9.46
C LEU A 77 -10.82 17.32 8.56
N PRO A 78 -10.92 17.45 7.21
CA PRO A 78 -10.46 16.44 6.28
C PRO A 78 -9.01 16.01 6.53
N ALA A 79 -8.69 14.74 6.26
CA ALA A 79 -7.34 14.20 6.48
C ALA A 79 -6.24 14.97 5.74
N ASP A 80 -6.57 15.57 4.58
CA ASP A 80 -5.66 16.31 3.71
C ASP A 80 -5.77 17.84 3.86
N PHE A 81 -6.27 18.34 5.00
CA PHE A 81 -6.41 19.77 5.26
C PHE A 81 -5.11 20.57 5.05
N GLY A 82 -3.96 19.92 5.28
CA GLY A 82 -2.63 20.45 4.98
C GLY A 82 -2.36 20.90 3.54
N ARG A 83 -3.19 20.50 2.56
CA ARG A 83 -3.07 20.92 1.16
C ARG A 83 -3.31 22.42 0.95
N LEU A 84 -3.96 23.11 1.89
CA LEU A 84 -4.18 24.56 1.85
C LEU A 84 -2.88 25.34 2.18
N VAL A 85 -1.83 25.10 1.41
CA VAL A 85 -0.44 25.55 1.69
C VAL A 85 -0.28 27.08 1.71
N ASN A 86 -1.19 27.82 1.08
CA ASN A 86 -1.21 29.28 1.04
C ASN A 86 -1.98 29.91 2.20
N LEU A 87 -2.66 29.11 3.02
CA LEU A 87 -3.50 29.60 4.10
C LEU A 87 -2.65 30.27 5.19
N GLN A 88 -2.96 31.53 5.48
CA GLN A 88 -2.25 32.37 6.46
C GLN A 88 -3.09 32.66 7.70
N HIS A 89 -4.41 32.66 7.57
CA HIS A 89 -5.36 32.92 8.64
C HIS A 89 -6.45 31.86 8.61
N LEU A 90 -6.67 31.22 9.76
CA LEU A 90 -7.69 30.20 9.94
C LEU A 90 -8.41 30.41 11.27
N ASP A 91 -9.71 30.68 11.20
CA ASP A 91 -10.56 30.73 12.38
C ASP A 91 -11.42 29.46 12.47
N LEU A 92 -11.31 28.74 13.58
CA LEU A 92 -12.08 27.55 13.91
C LEU A 92 -12.78 27.68 15.26
N LEU A 93 -12.86 28.91 15.82
CA LEU A 93 -13.53 29.21 17.08
C LEU A 93 -14.93 28.58 17.14
N ASN A 94 -15.29 28.03 18.28
CA ASN A 94 -16.64 27.52 18.57
C ASN A 94 -17.11 26.48 17.54
N ASN A 95 -16.38 25.36 17.51
CA ASN A 95 -16.71 24.16 16.74
C ASN A 95 -16.73 22.95 17.69
N ARG A 96 -16.66 21.72 17.16
CA ARG A 96 -16.66 20.47 17.94
C ARG A 96 -15.40 19.64 17.69
N LEU A 97 -14.30 20.31 17.36
CA LEU A 97 -13.03 19.65 17.05
C LEU A 97 -12.43 19.06 18.33
N VAL A 98 -12.04 17.79 18.25
CA VAL A 98 -11.28 17.11 19.33
C VAL A 98 -9.80 17.05 18.98
N THR A 99 -9.47 16.84 17.71
CA THR A 99 -8.10 16.75 17.22
C THR A 99 -7.96 17.48 15.88
N LEU A 100 -6.72 17.68 15.44
CA LEU A 100 -6.40 18.18 14.10
C LEU A 100 -5.73 17.06 13.29
N PRO A 101 -5.96 16.99 11.97
CA PRO A 101 -5.32 15.99 11.12
C PRO A 101 -3.81 16.20 11.08
N VAL A 102 -3.04 15.12 10.92
CA VAL A 102 -1.56 15.16 10.89
C VAL A 102 -1.05 16.04 9.75
N SER A 103 -1.80 16.13 8.65
CA SER A 103 -1.49 17.02 7.53
C SER A 103 -1.49 18.51 7.91
N PHE A 104 -2.09 18.91 9.04
CA PHE A 104 -2.08 20.29 9.51
C PHE A 104 -0.65 20.84 9.68
N ALA A 105 0.34 19.97 9.93
CA ALA A 105 1.77 20.30 9.93
C ALA A 105 2.29 20.91 8.60
N GLN A 106 1.57 20.69 7.50
CA GLN A 106 1.91 21.13 6.14
C GLN A 106 1.44 22.55 5.82
N LEU A 107 0.64 23.19 6.69
CA LEU A 107 0.20 24.57 6.55
C LEU A 107 1.34 25.56 6.86
N LYS A 108 2.38 25.55 6.03
CA LYS A 108 3.65 26.29 6.25
C LYS A 108 3.47 27.81 6.30
N SER A 109 2.41 28.33 5.68
CA SER A 109 2.12 29.76 5.61
C SER A 109 1.22 30.25 6.74
N LEU A 110 0.69 29.36 7.58
CA LEU A 110 -0.29 29.71 8.60
C LEU A 110 0.36 30.55 9.71
N LYS A 111 -0.18 31.76 9.90
CA LYS A 111 0.33 32.77 10.84
C LYS A 111 -0.64 33.07 11.95
N TRP A 112 -1.93 32.85 11.76
CA TRP A 112 -2.97 33.15 12.74
C TRP A 112 -3.94 31.96 12.81
N LEU A 113 -4.24 31.54 14.03
CA LEU A 113 -5.11 30.41 14.30
C LEU A 113 -5.90 30.66 15.59
N ASP A 114 -7.21 30.51 15.51
CA ASP A 114 -8.08 30.37 16.68
C ASP A 114 -8.72 28.98 16.70
N LEU A 115 -8.67 28.34 17.87
CA LEU A 115 -9.25 27.04 18.16
C LEU A 115 -10.10 27.08 19.44
N LYS A 116 -10.34 28.27 20.01
CA LYS A 116 -11.14 28.43 21.23
C LYS A 116 -12.52 27.79 21.09
N ASP A 117 -13.12 27.46 22.22
CA ASP A 117 -14.45 26.85 22.31
C ASP A 117 -14.59 25.57 21.46
N ASN A 118 -13.52 24.78 21.37
CA ASN A 118 -13.53 23.42 20.86
C ASN A 118 -13.21 22.43 21.99
N PRO A 119 -13.82 21.23 22.01
CA PRO A 119 -13.52 20.17 22.97
C PRO A 119 -12.20 19.45 22.62
N LEU A 120 -11.12 20.21 22.44
CA LEU A 120 -9.81 19.69 22.03
C LEU A 120 -9.26 18.70 23.06
N ASP A 121 -8.51 17.71 22.58
CA ASP A 121 -7.67 16.86 23.41
C ASP A 121 -6.82 17.72 24.36
N PRO A 122 -6.65 17.34 25.65
CA PRO A 122 -5.96 18.17 26.64
C PRO A 122 -4.53 18.57 26.26
N VAL A 123 -3.80 17.72 25.52
CA VAL A 123 -2.44 18.05 25.06
C VAL A 123 -2.51 19.16 24.03
N LEU A 124 -3.40 19.03 23.04
CA LEU A 124 -3.57 20.02 21.99
C LEU A 124 -4.12 21.34 22.55
N ALA A 125 -5.11 21.28 23.46
CA ALA A 125 -5.67 22.45 24.13
C ALA A 125 -4.59 23.27 24.84
N LYS A 126 -3.68 22.59 25.57
CA LYS A 126 -2.56 23.23 26.26
C LYS A 126 -1.55 23.86 25.29
N VAL A 127 -1.29 23.21 24.16
CA VAL A 127 -0.38 23.73 23.12
C VAL A 127 -0.97 24.97 22.45
N ALA A 128 -2.25 24.93 22.09
CA ALA A 128 -2.96 26.03 21.45
C ALA A 128 -2.99 27.27 22.37
N GLY A 129 -3.37 27.08 23.64
CA GLY A 129 -3.45 28.15 24.63
C GLY A 129 -4.62 29.11 24.36
N ASP A 130 -4.43 30.37 24.75
CA ASP A 130 -5.43 31.41 24.54
C ASP A 130 -5.25 32.12 23.17
N CYS A 131 -6.29 32.82 22.74
CA CYS A 131 -6.31 33.64 21.53
C CYS A 131 -7.24 34.85 21.79
N LEU A 132 -6.92 35.64 22.82
CA LEU A 132 -7.68 36.84 23.20
C LEU A 132 -7.26 38.08 22.40
N ASP A 133 -6.06 38.04 21.83
CA ASP A 133 -5.48 39.11 21.02
C ASP A 133 -4.67 38.54 19.84
N GLU A 134 -4.35 39.40 18.87
CA GLU A 134 -3.64 39.00 17.65
C GLU A 134 -2.30 38.29 17.93
N LYS A 135 -1.59 38.70 18.99
CA LYS A 135 -0.29 38.12 19.35
C LYS A 135 -0.47 36.69 19.87
N GLN A 136 -1.47 36.45 20.71
CA GLN A 136 -1.79 35.13 21.24
C GLN A 136 -2.21 34.17 20.12
N CYS A 137 -3.05 34.61 19.19
CA CYS A 137 -3.48 33.78 18.05
C CYS A 137 -2.34 33.45 17.08
N LYS A 138 -1.38 34.37 16.90
CA LYS A 138 -0.14 34.09 16.14
C LYS A 138 0.74 33.06 16.84
N GLN A 139 0.82 33.13 18.18
CA GLN A 139 1.52 32.13 18.97
C GLN A 139 0.82 30.76 18.93
N CYS A 140 -0.51 30.73 19.00
CA CYS A 140 -1.32 29.53 18.83
C CYS A 140 -0.97 28.83 17.51
N ALA A 141 -1.02 29.54 16.39
CA ALA A 141 -0.66 28.99 15.07
C ALA A 141 0.76 28.38 15.07
N SER A 142 1.74 29.12 15.58
CA SER A 142 3.14 28.68 15.60
C SER A 142 3.35 27.43 16.48
N LYS A 143 2.77 27.42 17.69
CA LYS A 143 2.88 26.29 18.64
C LYS A 143 2.17 25.05 18.14
N VAL A 144 0.95 25.20 17.63
CA VAL A 144 0.16 24.09 17.07
C VAL A 144 0.88 23.49 15.87
N LEU A 145 1.38 24.30 14.94
CA LEU A 145 2.16 23.80 13.80
C LEU A 145 3.42 23.05 14.24
N GLN A 146 4.15 23.57 15.24
CA GLN A 146 5.33 22.90 15.77
C GLN A 146 4.98 21.55 16.40
N HIS A 147 3.89 21.50 17.18
CA HIS A 147 3.40 20.27 17.78
C HIS A 147 2.95 19.25 16.71
N MET A 148 2.18 19.68 15.71
CA MET A 148 1.74 18.81 14.61
C MET A 148 2.92 18.28 13.79
N LYS A 149 3.98 19.07 13.57
CA LYS A 149 5.22 18.59 12.94
C LYS A 149 5.91 17.50 13.76
N ALA A 150 5.94 17.64 15.09
CA ALA A 150 6.48 16.60 15.96
C ALA A 150 5.63 15.32 15.87
N VAL A 151 4.29 15.44 15.96
CA VAL A 151 3.36 14.30 15.79
C VAL A 151 3.56 13.61 14.45
N GLN A 152 3.68 14.38 13.35
CA GLN A 152 3.93 13.83 12.02
C GLN A 152 5.26 13.07 11.96
N ALA A 153 6.33 13.64 12.51
CA ALA A 153 7.64 13.00 12.54
C ALA A 153 7.62 11.72 13.39
N ASP A 154 6.86 11.69 14.48
CA ASP A 154 6.71 10.53 15.36
C ASP A 154 5.98 9.39 14.65
N GLN A 155 4.88 9.70 13.96
CA GLN A 155 4.15 8.73 13.14
C GLN A 155 5.01 8.17 12.00
N GLU A 156 5.82 9.00 11.34
CA GLU A 156 6.71 8.54 10.29
C GLU A 156 7.83 7.65 10.84
N ARG A 157 8.40 7.99 12.00
CA ARG A 157 9.38 7.12 12.68
C ARG A 157 8.77 5.79 13.07
N GLU A 158 7.54 5.77 13.56
CA GLU A 158 6.83 4.53 13.91
C GLU A 158 6.55 3.67 12.67
N ARG A 159 6.07 4.29 11.58
CA ARG A 159 5.88 3.62 10.28
C ARG A 159 7.19 2.99 9.80
N GLN A 160 8.27 3.74 9.82
CA GLN A 160 9.59 3.27 9.39
C GLN A 160 10.07 2.08 10.24
N ARG A 161 9.90 2.14 11.57
CA ARG A 161 10.21 1.01 12.47
C ARG A 161 9.39 -0.23 12.15
N ARG A 162 8.08 -0.08 11.88
CA ARG A 162 7.21 -1.21 11.51
C ARG A 162 7.69 -1.87 10.21
N LEU A 163 8.05 -1.07 9.21
CA LEU A 163 8.60 -1.56 7.95
C LEU A 163 9.95 -2.26 8.11
N GLU A 164 10.81 -1.78 9.01
CA GLU A 164 12.10 -2.42 9.31
C GLU A 164 11.92 -3.79 9.97
N VAL A 165 11.02 -3.88 10.96
CA VAL A 165 10.68 -5.15 11.62
C VAL A 165 10.11 -6.16 10.61
N GLU A 166 9.25 -5.72 9.70
CA GLU A 166 8.69 -6.56 8.64
C GLU A 166 9.77 -7.08 7.69
N ARG A 167 10.67 -6.20 7.22
CA ARG A 167 11.81 -6.56 6.36
C ARG A 167 12.77 -7.53 7.04
N GLU A 168 13.03 -7.37 8.34
CA GLU A 168 13.86 -8.31 9.09
C GLU A 168 13.17 -9.67 9.25
N ALA A 169 11.86 -9.69 9.51
CA ALA A 169 11.09 -10.91 9.60
C ALA A 169 11.07 -11.67 8.26
N GLU A 170 10.92 -10.95 7.15
CA GLU A 170 11.00 -11.51 5.80
C GLU A 170 12.38 -12.11 5.52
N LYS A 171 13.48 -11.38 5.78
CA LYS A 171 14.85 -11.90 5.63
C LYS A 171 15.09 -13.15 6.47
N LYS A 172 14.58 -13.20 7.71
CA LYS A 172 14.68 -14.39 8.58
C LYS A 172 13.88 -15.57 8.01
N ARG A 173 12.68 -15.33 7.47
CA ARG A 173 11.86 -16.35 6.80
C ARG A 173 12.56 -16.91 5.56
N GLU A 174 13.11 -16.03 4.71
CA GLU A 174 13.87 -16.44 3.54
C GLU A 174 15.13 -17.22 3.91
N ALA A 175 15.90 -16.77 4.90
CA ALA A 175 17.09 -17.47 5.37
C ALA A 175 16.74 -18.87 5.92
N LYS A 176 15.66 -18.99 6.69
CA LYS A 176 15.16 -20.27 7.20
C LYS A 176 14.74 -21.19 6.05
N GLN A 177 14.06 -20.66 5.03
CA GLN A 177 13.65 -21.42 3.86
C GLN A 177 14.87 -21.92 3.06
N ARG A 178 15.85 -21.03 2.80
CA ARG A 178 17.10 -21.40 2.12
C ARG A 178 17.92 -22.43 2.90
N ALA A 179 17.97 -22.32 4.22
CA ALA A 179 18.64 -23.29 5.07
C ALA A 179 17.96 -24.67 5.00
N LYS A 180 16.62 -24.71 5.04
CA LYS A 180 15.84 -25.95 4.87
C LYS A 180 16.09 -26.59 3.51
N GLU A 181 16.03 -25.79 2.43
CA GLU A 181 16.30 -26.29 1.08
C GLU A 181 17.74 -26.78 0.91
N ALA A 182 18.72 -26.11 1.51
CA ALA A 182 20.12 -26.56 1.50
C ALA A 182 20.27 -27.90 2.24
N GLN A 183 19.64 -28.04 3.41
CA GLN A 183 19.64 -29.29 4.17
C GLN A 183 19.00 -30.44 3.38
N GLU A 184 17.85 -30.21 2.74
CA GLU A 184 17.20 -31.19 1.87
C GLU A 184 18.07 -31.57 0.67
N ARG A 185 18.78 -30.61 0.07
CA ARG A 185 19.73 -30.87 -1.02
C ARG A 185 20.90 -31.75 -0.55
N GLU A 186 21.44 -31.51 0.64
CA GLU A 186 22.51 -32.33 1.20
C GLU A 186 22.05 -33.75 1.55
N VAL A 187 20.86 -33.92 2.14
CA VAL A 187 20.25 -35.24 2.36
C VAL A 187 20.10 -36.00 1.05
N ARG A 188 19.53 -35.36 0.02
CA ARG A 188 19.37 -35.98 -1.31
C ARG A 188 20.70 -36.33 -1.97
N LYS A 189 21.77 -35.58 -1.72
CA LYS A 189 23.13 -35.92 -2.19
C LYS A 189 23.67 -37.17 -1.48
N ARG A 190 23.49 -37.27 -0.16
CA ARG A 190 23.91 -38.44 0.64
C ARG A 190 23.18 -39.69 0.21
N GLU A 191 21.85 -39.65 0.10
CA GLU A 191 21.04 -40.78 -0.38
C GLU A 191 21.50 -41.28 -1.77
N LYS A 192 21.78 -40.35 -2.70
CA LYS A 192 22.31 -40.71 -4.03
C LYS A 192 23.71 -41.32 -3.98
N ALA A 193 24.57 -40.89 -3.04
CA ALA A 193 25.90 -41.45 -2.87
C ALA A 193 25.83 -42.87 -2.28
N GLU A 194 25.01 -43.06 -1.23
CA GLU A 194 24.75 -44.35 -0.61
C GLU A 194 24.12 -45.34 -1.60
N GLU A 195 23.16 -44.90 -2.41
CA GLU A 195 22.57 -45.75 -3.46
C GLU A 195 23.61 -46.18 -4.51
N LYS A 196 24.49 -45.26 -4.94
CA LYS A 196 25.57 -45.57 -5.88
C LYS A 196 26.56 -46.57 -5.27
N GLU A 197 26.90 -46.42 -4.00
CA GLU A 197 27.79 -47.35 -3.30
C GLU A 197 27.16 -48.74 -3.16
N ARG A 198 25.88 -48.80 -2.78
CA ARG A 198 25.12 -50.06 -2.72
C ARG A 198 25.12 -50.79 -4.06
N ARG A 199 24.85 -50.08 -5.16
CA ARG A 199 24.90 -50.63 -6.53
C ARG A 199 26.30 -51.14 -6.91
N ARG A 200 27.37 -50.47 -6.48
CA ARG A 200 28.75 -50.93 -6.71
C ARG A 200 29.02 -52.24 -5.96
N LYS A 201 28.69 -52.29 -4.66
CA LYS A 201 28.84 -53.51 -3.83
C LYS A 201 28.07 -54.70 -4.43
N GLU A 202 26.84 -54.47 -4.88
CA GLU A 202 26.01 -55.50 -5.52
C GLU A 202 26.64 -55.99 -6.85
N TYR A 203 27.12 -55.08 -7.69
CA TYR A 203 27.82 -55.42 -8.93
C TYR A 203 29.11 -56.22 -8.68
N ASP A 204 29.92 -55.81 -7.71
CA ASP A 204 31.16 -56.49 -7.36
C ASP A 204 30.89 -57.90 -6.79
N ALA A 205 29.85 -58.07 -5.96
CA ALA A 205 29.41 -59.37 -5.46
C ALA A 205 28.92 -60.30 -6.59
N LEU A 206 28.10 -59.79 -7.52
CA LEU A 206 27.66 -60.51 -8.72
C LEU A 206 28.85 -60.99 -9.57
N LYS A 207 29.87 -60.13 -9.73
CA LYS A 207 31.09 -60.45 -10.47
C LYS A 207 31.94 -61.50 -9.75
N ALA A 208 32.06 -61.42 -8.43
CA ALA A 208 32.76 -62.43 -7.63
C ALA A 208 32.07 -63.81 -7.72
N ALA A 209 30.75 -63.86 -7.57
CA ALA A 209 29.96 -65.09 -7.68
C ALA A 209 30.11 -65.76 -9.05
N LYS A 210 30.14 -64.98 -10.15
CA LYS A 210 30.43 -65.52 -11.50
C LYS A 210 31.81 -66.16 -11.59
N ARG A 211 32.85 -65.52 -11.03
CA ARG A 211 34.22 -66.07 -11.00
C ARG A 211 34.32 -67.37 -10.20
N GLU A 212 33.54 -67.50 -9.12
CA GLU A 212 33.48 -68.76 -8.36
C GLU A 212 32.74 -69.87 -9.12
N GLN A 213 31.68 -69.53 -9.86
CA GLN A 213 31.00 -70.50 -10.74
C GLN A 213 31.91 -70.97 -11.88
N GLU A 214 32.78 -70.10 -12.42
CA GLU A 214 33.79 -70.46 -13.43
C GLU A 214 34.96 -71.31 -12.88
N LYS A 215 35.21 -71.30 -11.57
CA LYS A 215 36.26 -72.11 -10.89
C LYS A 215 35.79 -73.50 -10.46
N LYS A 216 34.49 -73.82 -10.50
CA LYS A 216 34.01 -75.20 -10.25
C LYS A 216 34.35 -76.10 -11.45
N PRO A 217 34.91 -77.31 -11.23
CA PRO A 217 35.30 -78.18 -12.33
C PRO A 217 34.06 -78.59 -13.14
N LYS A 218 34.17 -78.55 -14.47
CA LYS A 218 33.15 -79.11 -15.38
C LYS A 218 32.99 -80.60 -15.06
N LYS A 219 31.95 -80.96 -14.31
CA LYS A 219 31.39 -82.31 -14.38
C LYS A 219 30.55 -82.37 -15.65
N GLU A 220 31.00 -83.21 -16.57
CA GLU A 220 30.28 -83.59 -17.77
C GLU A 220 28.88 -84.10 -17.41
N THR A 221 27.88 -83.62 -18.13
CA THR A 221 26.73 -84.46 -18.45
C THR A 221 26.29 -84.08 -19.86
N ASN A 222 26.58 -84.98 -20.79
CA ASN A 222 26.07 -84.95 -22.15
C ASN A 222 24.57 -85.27 -22.12
N GLN A 223 23.75 -84.41 -22.71
CA GLN A 223 22.73 -84.89 -23.65
C GLN A 223 22.36 -83.78 -24.63
N ALA A 224 22.52 -84.11 -25.91
CA ALA A 224 22.30 -83.24 -27.05
C ALA A 224 20.81 -83.11 -27.37
N THR A 225 20.40 -81.90 -27.80
CA THR A 225 19.41 -81.73 -28.87
C THR A 225 19.71 -80.46 -29.67
N LYS A 226 19.74 -80.62 -30.99
CA LYS A 226 19.87 -79.59 -32.03
C LYS A 226 18.61 -78.71 -32.07
N SER A 227 18.75 -77.40 -32.24
CA SER A 227 18.42 -76.67 -33.49
C SER A 227 18.25 -75.16 -33.27
N LYS A 228 18.57 -74.43 -34.35
CA LYS A 228 18.68 -72.97 -34.50
C LYS A 228 17.36 -72.22 -34.21
N SER A 229 17.44 -71.04 -33.62
CA SER A 229 17.09 -69.78 -34.31
C SER A 229 17.35 -68.58 -33.38
N GLY A 230 17.87 -67.51 -33.97
CA GLY A 230 18.26 -66.31 -33.24
C GLY A 230 17.09 -65.59 -32.58
N SER A 231 17.35 -65.01 -31.41
CA SER A 231 16.72 -63.75 -31.03
C SER A 231 17.63 -62.98 -30.07
N ARG A 232 17.88 -61.74 -30.48
CA ARG A 232 18.61 -60.68 -29.79
C ARG A 232 17.98 -60.46 -28.40
N PRO A 233 18.74 -60.30 -27.30
CA PRO A 233 18.15 -59.81 -26.06
C PRO A 233 17.67 -58.36 -26.31
N ARG A 234 16.35 -58.17 -26.24
CA ARG A 234 15.70 -56.87 -26.36
C ARG A 234 16.27 -55.93 -25.30
N LYS A 235 16.77 -54.77 -25.73
CA LYS A 235 16.98 -53.62 -24.83
C LYS A 235 15.66 -53.32 -24.10
N PRO A 236 15.66 -53.05 -22.78
CA PRO A 236 14.47 -52.48 -22.15
C PRO A 236 14.16 -51.15 -22.85
N PRO A 237 12.88 -50.85 -23.12
CA PRO A 237 12.54 -49.62 -23.84
C PRO A 237 12.97 -48.41 -23.00
N PRO A 238 13.40 -47.30 -23.63
CA PRO A 238 13.55 -46.07 -22.87
C PRO A 238 12.17 -45.74 -22.28
N ARG A 239 12.10 -45.61 -20.95
CA ARG A 239 10.91 -45.05 -20.30
C ARG A 239 10.72 -43.65 -20.87
N LYS A 240 9.78 -43.52 -21.81
CA LYS A 240 9.37 -42.26 -22.41
C LYS A 240 8.89 -41.36 -21.28
N HIS A 241 9.64 -40.31 -21.01
CA HIS A 241 9.29 -39.23 -20.10
C HIS A 241 8.22 -38.34 -20.76
N THR A 242 7.08 -38.91 -21.14
CA THR A 242 6.09 -38.20 -21.99
C THR A 242 4.82 -37.79 -21.25
N ARG A 243 4.76 -37.93 -19.92
CA ARG A 243 3.61 -37.45 -19.13
C ARG A 243 3.89 -36.29 -18.18
N SER A 244 5.16 -36.02 -17.85
CA SER A 244 5.54 -34.87 -17.01
C SER A 244 5.74 -33.59 -17.83
N TRP A 245 6.21 -33.70 -19.07
CA TRP A 245 6.46 -32.52 -19.92
C TRP A 245 5.18 -31.87 -20.47
N ALA A 246 4.11 -32.66 -20.67
CA ALA A 246 2.82 -32.12 -21.12
C ALA A 246 2.15 -31.29 -20.01
N VAL A 247 2.15 -31.79 -18.77
CA VAL A 247 1.62 -31.04 -17.61
C VAL A 247 2.47 -29.81 -17.30
N LEU A 248 3.81 -29.93 -17.38
CA LEU A 248 4.71 -28.80 -17.22
C LEU A 248 4.55 -27.75 -18.33
N LYS A 249 4.35 -28.18 -19.59
CA LYS A 249 4.02 -27.28 -20.70
C LYS A 249 2.66 -26.61 -20.52
N LEU A 250 1.65 -27.33 -20.04
CA LEU A 250 0.32 -26.77 -19.78
C LEU A 250 0.37 -25.72 -18.66
N LEU A 251 1.11 -26.00 -17.58
CA LEU A 251 1.33 -25.07 -16.48
C LEU A 251 2.14 -23.85 -16.91
N LEU A 252 3.16 -24.03 -17.76
CA LEU A 252 3.95 -22.92 -18.32
C LEU A 252 3.10 -22.05 -19.27
N LEU A 253 2.25 -22.65 -20.09
CA LEU A 253 1.30 -21.94 -20.96
C LEU A 253 0.26 -21.15 -20.14
N LEU A 254 -0.27 -21.74 -19.07
CA LEU A 254 -1.17 -21.06 -18.15
C LEU A 254 -0.49 -19.88 -17.45
N LEU A 255 0.75 -20.05 -16.98
CA LEU A 255 1.55 -18.96 -16.39
C LEU A 255 1.82 -17.83 -17.38
N LEU A 256 2.14 -18.16 -18.63
CA LEU A 256 2.36 -17.15 -19.68
C LEU A 256 1.07 -16.43 -20.08
N CYS A 257 -0.08 -17.11 -20.11
CA CYS A 257 -1.38 -16.48 -20.34
C CYS A 257 -1.78 -15.53 -19.20
N VAL A 258 -1.53 -15.91 -17.94
CA VAL A 258 -1.79 -15.04 -16.79
C VAL A 258 -0.88 -13.81 -16.82
N ALA A 259 0.42 -13.98 -17.14
CA ALA A 259 1.34 -12.85 -17.28
C ALA A 259 0.97 -11.92 -18.45
N ALA A 260 0.44 -12.46 -19.56
CA ALA A 260 -0.03 -11.65 -20.69
C ALA A 260 -1.31 -10.85 -20.36
N LEU A 261 -2.19 -11.40 -19.52
CA LEU A 261 -3.38 -10.68 -19.05
C LEU A 261 -2.98 -9.52 -18.13
N GLU A 262 -2.05 -9.73 -17.19
CA GLU A 262 -1.52 -8.68 -16.31
C GLU A 262 -0.80 -7.56 -17.08
N LEU A 263 -0.04 -7.92 -18.12
CA LEU A 263 0.60 -6.93 -19.00
C LEU A 263 -0.41 -6.20 -19.90
N GLY A 264 -1.51 -6.86 -20.28
CA GLY A 264 -2.63 -6.23 -21.00
C GLY A 264 -3.41 -5.23 -20.12
N PHE A 265 -3.56 -5.50 -18.83
CA PHE A 265 -4.13 -4.56 -17.86
C PHE A 265 -3.22 -3.34 -17.63
N LEU A 266 -1.89 -3.53 -17.66
CA LEU A 266 -0.92 -2.44 -17.56
C LEU A 266 -0.87 -1.55 -18.82
N TRP A 267 -1.11 -2.09 -20.02
CA TRP A 267 -1.16 -1.29 -21.25
C TRP A 267 -2.47 -0.51 -21.42
N ASN A 268 -3.60 -1.02 -20.90
CA ASN A 268 -4.86 -0.28 -20.87
C ASN A 268 -4.86 0.88 -19.86
N TRP A 269 -4.03 0.83 -18.82
CA TRP A 269 -3.84 1.95 -17.88
C TRP A 269 -2.95 3.06 -18.46
N VAL A 270 -1.93 2.72 -19.25
CA VAL A 270 -1.03 3.71 -19.88
C VAL A 270 -1.68 4.44 -21.06
N LEU A 271 -2.67 3.84 -21.75
CA LEU A 271 -3.42 4.49 -22.84
C LEU A 271 -4.56 5.41 -22.36
N LEU A 272 -5.03 5.29 -21.11
CA LEU A 272 -5.98 6.26 -20.53
C LEU A 272 -5.31 7.53 -19.97
N ASP A 273 -4.00 7.50 -19.68
CA ASP A 273 -3.26 8.65 -19.15
C ASP A 273 -2.67 9.59 -20.24
N THR A 274 -2.82 9.25 -21.53
CA THR A 274 -2.24 10.06 -22.64
C THR A 274 -3.28 10.80 -23.50
N THR A 275 -4.56 10.81 -23.10
CA THR A 275 -5.62 11.58 -23.78
C THR A 275 -6.19 12.73 -22.95
N SER A 276 -5.53 13.12 -21.86
CA SER A 276 -5.87 14.33 -21.10
C SER A 276 -4.66 15.27 -20.98
N PHE A 277 -4.27 15.84 -22.12
CA PHE A 277 -3.53 17.10 -22.23
C PHE A 277 -4.07 17.87 -23.44
#